data_AF-A0A8I0SZR2-F1
#
_entry.id   AF-A0A8I0SZR2-F1
#
_cell.length_a   1.000
_cell.length_b   1.000
_cell.length_c   1.000
_cell.angle_alpha   90.00
_cell.angle_beta   90.00
_cell.angle_gamma   90.00
#
_symmetry.space_group_name_H-M   'P 1'
#
loop_
_entity.id
_entity.type
_entity.pdbx_description
1 polymer ?
#
loop_
_entity_poly.entity_id
_entity_poly.type
_entity_poly.pdbx_seq_one_letter_code
_entity_poly.pdbx_strand_id
1 'polypeptide(L)'
;MKITSMTCISLGLIHLFTIPYAYSSQNLNIEERLSQLELRLQKAESRAALAEQQNAQLVSQLKQTEQESQQAIKTVEGLEARTQRIEKITPDEDDYFELHGYARAGMMTNHNARHTQGGPFMTPAGQTGGAIGRLGNEPDTYVEVYLEKKKRLENGATTRFMTMIADQQKSYNDWTADSSTLNVSQAFAEIASLPSFTGPFKDTTLWAGKRVDRDNFEIPWLDSKFVALNGTGGGIYDIRWTDNIRSNFSFIGRSFGDVDVVNNDVQNYVLTANNYFGPVQLFISGMQAKDNEARETLSGYKVFNAANKGYTALLGYQGDSFYGLTQGETRSVISWGQGLGAEVKNIGTDPALLSDAKTLRLASYGIVNLAPDWDFAPSLLAQQSADRYVKGDDYRWITLNGRLMQNITQNFALGYEATWQYMDLDPNGYQQYQKVSGNFYKLTFAPTFRPDDISPFFTRPELRVFATWMNWDSDLDKYSPNDTFGQKGFTSGGEWTFGVQMETFF
;
A
#
# COMPACT_ATOMS: atom_id res chain seq x y z
N MET A 1 -48.46 9.56 -16.89
CA MET A 1 -49.41 9.33 -15.79
C MET A 1 -48.64 9.43 -14.49
N LYS A 2 -48.92 10.48 -13.72
CA LYS A 2 -48.49 10.85 -12.35
C LYS A 2 -47.06 10.48 -11.88
N ILE A 3 -46.23 11.51 -11.89
CA ILE A 3 -45.04 11.74 -11.07
C ILE A 3 -45.46 11.86 -9.60
N THR A 4 -44.78 11.18 -8.68
CA THR A 4 -44.76 11.52 -7.25
C THR A 4 -43.35 11.34 -6.72
N SER A 5 -42.70 12.47 -6.45
CA SER A 5 -41.45 12.60 -5.71
C SER A 5 -41.64 12.18 -4.26
N MET A 6 -40.69 11.42 -3.72
CA MET A 6 -40.63 11.06 -2.32
C MET A 6 -39.36 11.69 -1.72
N THR A 7 -39.54 12.84 -1.09
CA THR A 7 -38.50 13.59 -0.39
C THR A 7 -38.38 13.02 1.02
N CYS A 8 -37.26 12.36 1.34
CA CYS A 8 -36.92 11.95 2.70
C CYS A 8 -36.47 13.19 3.49
N ILE A 9 -37.36 13.71 4.32
CA ILE A 9 -37.07 14.73 5.34
C ILE A 9 -36.60 14.01 6.60
N SER A 10 -35.37 14.30 7.00
CA SER A 10 -34.76 13.84 8.25
C SER A 10 -35.42 14.52 9.46
N LEU A 11 -35.63 13.70 10.49
CA LEU A 11 -36.23 14.04 11.78
C LEU A 11 -35.41 15.06 12.55
N GLY A 12 -35.89 16.30 12.61
CA GLY A 12 -35.52 17.28 13.63
C GLY A 12 -36.60 17.35 14.70
N LEU A 13 -36.39 16.62 15.81
CA LEU A 13 -37.15 16.80 17.05
C LEU A 13 -36.99 18.26 17.52
N ILE A 14 -38.04 19.07 17.39
CA ILE A 14 -38.15 20.33 18.11
C ILE A 14 -39.29 20.19 19.12
N HIS A 15 -38.89 20.26 20.38
CA HIS A 15 -39.71 20.24 21.58
C HIS A 15 -40.92 21.17 21.48
N LEU A 16 -42.10 20.58 21.31
CA LEU A 16 -43.37 21.17 21.69
C LEU A 16 -43.38 21.32 23.22
N PHE A 17 -43.01 22.50 23.71
CA PHE A 17 -43.32 22.88 25.08
C PHE A 17 -44.83 23.05 25.20
N THR A 18 -45.41 22.12 25.93
CA THR A 18 -46.72 22.16 26.54
C THR A 18 -46.93 23.49 27.26
N ILE A 19 -47.98 24.24 26.90
CA ILE A 19 -48.48 25.33 27.75
C ILE A 19 -49.45 24.69 28.76
N PRO A 20 -49.16 24.71 30.06
CA PRO A 20 -50.11 24.24 31.06
C PRO A 20 -51.28 25.21 31.15
N TYR A 21 -52.50 24.68 31.15
CA TYR A 21 -53.66 25.39 31.70
C TYR A 21 -53.39 25.68 33.18
N ALA A 22 -53.40 26.96 33.57
CA ALA A 22 -53.47 27.37 34.97
C ALA A 22 -54.41 28.57 35.13
N TYR A 23 -55.55 28.27 35.75
CA TYR A 23 -56.26 29.01 36.79
C TYR A 23 -55.91 30.48 37.09
N SER A 24 -56.97 31.29 37.14
CA SER A 24 -57.39 32.16 38.25
C SER A 24 -56.42 33.22 38.81
N SER A 25 -56.75 34.48 38.49
CA SER A 25 -56.59 35.72 39.27
C SER A 25 -55.54 35.75 40.39
N GLN A 26 -54.38 36.31 40.10
CA GLN A 26 -53.68 37.19 41.04
C GLN A 26 -53.85 38.62 40.53
N ASN A 27 -54.41 39.50 41.35
CA ASN A 27 -54.40 40.94 41.13
C ASN A 27 -52.96 41.44 41.32
N LEU A 28 -52.10 41.18 40.33
CA LEU A 28 -50.78 41.79 40.24
C LEU A 28 -50.97 43.29 40.06
N ASN A 29 -50.35 44.08 40.92
CA ASN A 29 -50.25 45.52 40.77
C ASN A 29 -49.60 45.86 39.41
N ILE A 30 -49.96 47.00 38.81
CA ILE A 30 -49.36 47.54 37.58
C ILE A 30 -47.83 47.47 37.62
N GLU A 31 -47.22 47.75 38.78
CA GLU A 31 -45.77 47.71 38.99
C GLU A 31 -45.17 46.30 38.84
N GLU A 32 -45.87 45.26 39.29
CA GLU A 32 -45.44 43.86 39.14
C GLU A 32 -45.61 43.35 37.70
N ARG A 33 -46.61 43.87 36.97
CA ARG A 33 -46.76 43.58 35.54
C ARG A 33 -45.68 44.25 34.70
N LEU A 34 -45.31 45.48 35.05
CA LEU A 34 -44.22 46.23 34.42
C LEU A 34 -42.87 45.53 34.63
N SER A 35 -42.57 45.08 35.86
CA SER A 35 -41.32 44.36 36.12
C SER A 35 -41.24 43.00 35.40
N GLN A 36 -42.35 42.28 35.28
CA GLN A 36 -42.40 41.05 34.47
C GLN A 36 -42.26 41.33 32.96
N LEU A 37 -42.79 42.45 32.47
CA LEU A 37 -42.61 42.90 31.09
C LEU A 37 -41.17 43.31 30.80
N GLU A 38 -40.53 44.06 31.69
CA GLU A 38 -39.11 44.44 31.58
C GLU A 38 -38.21 43.21 31.59
N LEU A 39 -38.47 42.23 32.47
CA LEU A 39 -37.72 40.97 32.51
C LEU A 39 -37.89 40.15 31.21
N ARG A 40 -39.10 40.15 30.63
CA ARG A 40 -39.36 39.47 29.35
C ARG A 40 -38.69 40.20 28.19
N LEU A 41 -38.67 41.53 28.22
CA LEU A 41 -37.99 42.36 27.23
C LEU A 41 -36.49 42.11 27.25
N GLN A 42 -35.84 42.16 28.43
CA GLN A 42 -34.42 41.85 28.59
C GLN A 42 -34.07 40.43 28.10
N LYS A 43 -34.92 39.44 28.41
CA LYS A 43 -34.73 38.07 27.90
C LYS A 43 -34.95 37.95 26.40
N ALA A 44 -35.79 38.79 25.80
CA ALA A 44 -35.98 38.81 24.36
C ALA A 44 -34.79 39.48 23.66
N GLU A 45 -34.30 40.60 24.19
CA GLU A 45 -33.13 41.33 23.70
C GLU A 45 -31.86 40.47 23.78
N SER A 46 -31.65 39.75 24.90
CA SER A 46 -30.51 38.84 25.03
C SER A 46 -30.56 37.69 24.01
N ARG A 47 -31.76 37.15 23.71
CA ARG A 47 -31.93 36.12 22.68
C ARG A 47 -31.71 36.66 21.28
N ALA A 48 -32.17 37.88 21.00
CA ALA A 48 -31.92 38.54 19.72
C ALA A 48 -30.42 38.79 19.50
N ALA A 49 -29.72 39.31 20.51
CA ALA A 49 -28.26 39.53 20.44
C ALA A 49 -27.48 38.22 20.20
N LEU A 50 -27.87 37.13 20.86
CA LEU A 50 -27.24 35.83 20.66
C LEU A 50 -27.49 35.29 19.23
N ALA A 51 -28.71 35.45 18.71
CA ALA A 51 -29.06 35.04 17.35
C ALA A 51 -28.32 35.88 16.29
N GLU A 52 -28.14 37.18 16.52
CA GLU A 52 -27.35 38.06 15.66
C GLU A 52 -25.88 37.64 15.65
N GLN A 53 -25.32 37.27 16.80
CA GLN A 53 -23.94 36.77 16.90
C GLN A 53 -23.76 35.42 16.17
N GLN A 54 -24.71 34.50 16.30
CA GLN A 54 -24.70 33.22 15.57
C GLN A 54 -24.86 33.42 14.06
N ASN A 55 -25.72 34.35 13.63
CA ASN A 55 -25.86 34.69 12.22
C ASN A 55 -24.58 35.32 11.66
N ALA A 56 -23.89 36.18 12.41
CA ALA A 56 -22.61 36.73 11.99
C ALA A 56 -21.53 35.63 11.82
N GLN A 57 -21.51 34.63 12.71
CA GLN A 57 -20.60 33.47 12.60
C GLN A 57 -20.93 32.59 11.39
N LEU A 58 -22.22 32.30 11.15
CA LEU A 58 -22.68 31.52 10.00
C LEU A 58 -22.36 32.23 8.67
N VAL A 59 -22.55 33.55 8.60
CA VAL A 59 -22.18 34.35 7.42
C VAL A 59 -20.67 34.31 7.17
N SER A 60 -19.85 34.31 8.23
CA SER A 60 -18.40 34.17 8.10
C SER A 60 -18.00 32.78 7.60
N GLN A 61 -18.62 31.70 8.13
CA GLN A 61 -18.38 30.34 7.67
C GLN A 61 -18.80 30.14 6.22
N LEU A 62 -19.97 30.66 5.81
CA LEU A 62 -20.45 30.58 4.43
C LEU A 62 -19.50 31.27 3.45
N LYS A 63 -18.97 32.45 3.80
CA LYS A 63 -17.97 33.14 2.97
C LYS A 63 -16.66 32.35 2.85
N GLN A 64 -16.23 31.69 3.94
CA GLN A 64 -15.03 30.86 3.92
C GLN A 64 -15.25 29.61 3.06
N THR A 65 -16.38 28.93 3.20
CA THR A 65 -16.74 27.76 2.37
C THR A 65 -16.91 28.12 0.90
N GLU A 66 -17.45 29.29 0.56
CA GLU A 66 -17.51 29.78 -0.83
C GLU A 66 -16.10 30.03 -1.40
N GLN A 67 -15.18 30.59 -0.62
CA GLN A 67 -13.79 30.80 -1.05
C GLN A 67 -13.06 29.46 -1.24
N GLU A 68 -13.22 28.51 -0.32
CA GLU A 68 -12.66 27.16 -0.41
C GLU A 68 -13.24 26.41 -1.63
N SER A 69 -14.55 26.53 -1.89
CA SER A 69 -15.21 25.95 -3.06
C SER A 69 -14.70 26.55 -4.37
N GLN A 70 -14.54 27.88 -4.45
CA GLN A 70 -13.98 28.54 -5.63
C GLN A 70 -12.51 28.14 -5.87
N GLN A 71 -11.74 27.92 -4.80
CA GLN A 71 -10.36 27.47 -4.89
C GLN A 71 -10.28 25.99 -5.31
N ALA A 72 -11.19 25.14 -4.81
CA ALA A 72 -11.33 23.76 -5.26
C ALA A 72 -11.72 23.67 -6.74
N ILE A 73 -12.65 24.50 -7.22
CA ILE A 73 -13.03 24.58 -8.64
C ILE A 73 -11.83 24.97 -9.50
N LYS A 74 -11.07 26.01 -9.12
CA LYS A 74 -9.84 26.39 -9.85
C LYS A 74 -8.77 25.30 -9.85
N THR A 75 -8.70 24.52 -8.77
CA THR A 75 -7.77 23.39 -8.66
C THR A 75 -8.20 22.23 -9.56
N VAL A 76 -9.50 21.95 -9.65
CA VAL A 76 -10.10 20.94 -10.56
C VAL A 76 -9.95 21.36 -12.03
N GLU A 77 -10.20 22.62 -12.37
CA GLU A 77 -9.97 23.16 -13.72
C GLU A 77 -8.48 23.13 -14.09
N GLY A 78 -7.59 23.42 -13.13
CA GLY A 78 -6.14 23.30 -13.28
C GLY A 78 -5.68 21.85 -13.44
N LEU A 79 -6.35 20.90 -12.77
CA LEU A 79 -6.16 19.45 -12.94
C LEU A 79 -6.66 18.98 -14.30
N GLU A 80 -7.86 19.35 -14.74
CA GLU A 80 -8.36 19.04 -16.09
C GLU A 80 -7.46 19.62 -17.18
N ALA A 81 -6.98 20.85 -17.04
CA ALA A 81 -6.04 21.45 -17.99
C ALA A 81 -4.63 20.80 -17.94
N ARG A 82 -4.26 20.14 -16.84
CA ARG A 82 -3.05 19.31 -16.73
C ARG A 82 -3.30 17.93 -17.33
N THR A 83 -4.43 17.30 -17.07
CA THR A 83 -4.86 16.02 -17.63
C THR A 83 -4.99 16.12 -19.15
N GLN A 84 -5.63 17.16 -19.68
CA GLN A 84 -5.71 17.42 -21.12
C GLN A 84 -4.35 17.74 -21.75
N ARG A 85 -3.41 18.30 -20.99
CA ARG A 85 -2.02 18.51 -21.46
C ARG A 85 -1.22 17.21 -21.44
N ILE A 86 -1.44 16.32 -20.47
CA ILE A 86 -0.84 14.99 -20.41
C ILE A 86 -1.43 14.10 -21.51
N GLU A 87 -2.75 14.14 -21.72
CA GLU A 87 -3.43 13.46 -22.83
C GLU A 87 -2.95 13.94 -24.21
N LYS A 88 -2.54 15.22 -24.33
CA LYS A 88 -1.88 15.76 -25.53
C LYS A 88 -0.41 15.36 -25.71
N ILE A 89 0.23 14.79 -24.69
CA ILE A 89 1.62 14.30 -24.76
C ILE A 89 1.65 12.80 -25.09
N THR A 90 0.53 12.09 -24.91
CA THR A 90 0.31 10.84 -25.63
C THR A 90 0.21 11.19 -27.11
N PRO A 91 1.06 10.64 -27.99
CA PRO A 91 0.93 10.89 -29.42
C PRO A 91 -0.50 10.50 -29.84
N ASP A 92 -1.20 11.38 -30.56
CA ASP A 92 -2.41 11.08 -31.34
C ASP A 92 -2.12 10.04 -32.47
N GLU A 93 -1.01 9.32 -32.37
CA GLU A 93 -0.56 8.34 -33.33
C GLU A 93 -1.03 6.95 -32.87
N ASP A 94 -1.63 6.21 -33.80
CA ASP A 94 -2.09 4.84 -33.60
C ASP A 94 -0.95 3.87 -33.23
N ASP A 95 0.32 4.31 -33.18
CA ASP A 95 1.47 3.46 -32.90
C ASP A 95 2.64 4.23 -32.26
N TYR A 96 2.95 3.97 -30.97
CA TYR A 96 4.01 4.71 -30.26
C TYR A 96 4.77 3.86 -29.24
N PHE A 97 5.94 4.37 -28.86
CA PHE A 97 6.85 3.76 -27.90
C PHE A 97 6.83 4.56 -26.60
N GLU A 98 6.77 3.87 -25.47
CA GLU A 98 6.91 4.49 -24.14
C GLU A 98 8.11 3.88 -23.41
N LEU A 99 8.77 4.75 -22.64
CA LEU A 99 9.82 4.39 -21.72
C LEU A 99 9.33 4.72 -20.31
N HIS A 100 9.10 3.70 -19.51
CA HIS A 100 8.80 3.84 -18.08
C HIS A 100 9.95 3.29 -17.24
N GLY A 101 9.97 3.63 -15.96
CA GLY A 101 11.05 3.19 -15.09
C GLY A 101 10.79 3.36 -13.61
N TYR A 102 11.56 2.61 -12.83
CA TYR A 102 11.81 2.89 -11.42
C TYR A 102 13.32 2.86 -11.20
N ALA A 103 13.85 3.78 -10.39
CA ALA A 103 15.22 3.68 -9.92
C ALA A 103 15.38 4.26 -8.53
N ARG A 104 16.22 3.61 -7.73
CA ARG A 104 16.84 4.19 -6.53
C ARG A 104 18.35 3.97 -6.59
N ALA A 105 19.10 4.97 -6.16
CA ALA A 105 20.56 4.89 -6.06
C ALA A 105 21.05 5.85 -4.99
N GLY A 106 22.09 5.47 -4.26
CA GLY A 106 22.61 6.30 -3.19
C GLY A 106 23.80 5.71 -2.48
N MET A 107 24.23 6.42 -1.44
CA MET A 107 25.28 6.00 -0.53
C MET A 107 24.74 6.04 0.89
N MET A 108 25.05 5.00 1.67
CA MET A 108 24.72 4.90 3.08
C MET A 108 25.96 4.45 3.87
N THR A 109 26.24 5.14 4.97
CA THR A 109 27.38 4.84 5.83
C THR A 109 27.01 4.88 7.30
N ASN A 110 27.67 4.09 8.14
CA ASN A 110 27.51 4.21 9.59
C ASN A 110 28.29 5.39 10.18
N HIS A 111 28.12 5.64 11.48
CA HIS A 111 28.84 6.68 12.23
C HIS A 111 30.38 6.58 12.19
N ASN A 112 30.93 5.44 11.77
CA ASN A 112 32.37 5.24 11.60
C ASN A 112 32.84 5.38 10.14
N ALA A 113 32.00 5.94 9.26
CA ALA A 113 32.27 6.08 7.83
C ALA A 113 32.58 4.74 7.12
N ARG A 114 31.90 3.66 7.55
CA ARG A 114 32.01 2.32 6.94
C ARG A 114 30.69 1.88 6.31
N HIS A 115 30.77 0.84 5.49
CA HIS A 115 29.60 0.15 5.00
C HIS A 115 28.76 -0.36 6.18
N THR A 116 27.45 -0.34 6.00
CA THR A 116 26.47 -0.71 7.00
C THR A 116 25.35 -1.50 6.36
N GLN A 117 24.61 -2.25 7.17
CA GLN A 117 23.46 -2.99 6.71
C GLN A 117 22.22 -2.09 6.70
N GLY A 118 21.27 -2.44 5.82
CA GLY A 118 20.00 -1.77 5.68
C GLY A 118 19.06 -2.60 4.80
N GLY A 119 17.79 -2.25 4.85
CA GLY A 119 16.75 -2.81 3.99
C GLY A 119 15.43 -2.94 4.71
N PRO A 120 14.29 -2.85 3.99
CA PRO A 120 12.96 -3.02 4.59
C PRO A 120 12.74 -4.39 5.25
N PHE A 121 13.53 -5.42 4.90
CA PHE A 121 13.39 -6.79 5.43
C PHE A 121 14.61 -7.25 6.23
N MET A 122 15.41 -6.32 6.79
CA MET A 122 16.67 -6.66 7.47
C MET A 122 16.51 -7.26 8.89
N THR A 123 15.33 -7.17 9.50
CA THR A 123 15.07 -7.76 10.82
C THR A 123 14.80 -9.26 10.70
N PRO A 124 14.89 -10.06 11.79
CA PRO A 124 14.51 -11.46 11.77
C PRO A 124 13.09 -11.73 11.22
N ALA A 125 12.13 -10.86 11.57
CA ALA A 125 10.77 -10.94 11.05
C ALA A 125 10.69 -10.74 9.52
N GLY A 126 11.66 -10.04 8.93
CA GLY A 126 11.76 -9.81 7.50
C GLY A 126 11.78 -11.10 6.66
N GLN A 127 12.35 -12.19 7.19
CA GLN A 127 12.37 -13.50 6.52
C GLN A 127 10.99 -14.06 6.22
N THR A 128 9.99 -13.72 7.03
CA THR A 128 8.58 -14.13 6.82
C THR A 128 7.70 -12.97 6.36
N GLY A 129 8.32 -11.86 5.91
CA GLY A 129 7.67 -10.70 5.31
C GLY A 129 7.40 -9.53 6.26
N GLY A 130 7.97 -9.52 7.46
CA GLY A 130 7.87 -8.43 8.44
C GLY A 130 8.70 -7.22 8.03
N ALA A 131 8.15 -6.40 7.12
CA ALA A 131 8.83 -5.21 6.62
C ALA A 131 8.90 -4.07 7.66
N ILE A 132 9.92 -3.22 7.54
CA ILE A 132 10.14 -1.97 8.29
C ILE A 132 10.27 -0.77 7.33
N GLY A 133 10.24 0.45 7.87
CA GLY A 133 10.30 1.68 7.08
C GLY A 133 11.54 1.75 6.17
N ARG A 134 11.34 2.19 4.93
CA ARG A 134 12.39 2.20 3.91
C ARG A 134 13.20 3.50 3.83
N LEU A 135 12.67 4.62 4.33
CA LEU A 135 13.34 5.92 4.23
C LEU A 135 14.70 5.88 4.93
N GLY A 136 15.76 6.25 4.21
CA GLY A 136 17.13 6.25 4.73
C GLY A 136 17.61 4.87 5.21
N ASN A 137 17.09 3.79 4.61
CA ASN A 137 17.36 2.41 5.01
C ASN A 137 17.52 1.47 3.79
N GLU A 138 18.02 1.98 2.66
CA GLU A 138 18.17 1.22 1.41
C GLU A 138 19.56 1.47 0.83
N PRO A 139 20.53 0.57 1.10
CA PRO A 139 21.93 0.77 0.72
C PRO A 139 22.24 0.42 -0.74
N ASP A 140 21.29 -0.15 -1.47
CA ASP A 140 21.45 -0.68 -2.82
C ASP A 140 21.06 0.33 -3.91
N THR A 141 21.61 0.09 -5.10
CA THR A 141 21.13 0.67 -6.35
C THR A 141 20.21 -0.35 -7.01
N TYR A 142 18.96 0.02 -7.23
CA TYR A 142 17.98 -0.82 -7.92
C TYR A 142 17.40 -0.04 -9.09
N VAL A 143 17.32 -0.68 -10.26
CA VAL A 143 16.79 -0.07 -11.49
C VAL A 143 15.86 -1.05 -12.18
N GLU A 144 14.73 -0.54 -12.64
CA GLU A 144 13.78 -1.19 -13.53
C GLU A 144 13.61 -0.30 -14.78
N VAL A 145 13.74 -0.90 -15.96
CA VAL A 145 13.48 -0.23 -17.24
C VAL A 145 12.37 -0.97 -17.96
N TYR A 146 11.31 -0.25 -18.29
CA TYR A 146 10.16 -0.74 -19.01
C TYR A 146 10.16 -0.16 -20.42
N LEU A 147 10.11 -1.03 -21.41
CA LEU A 147 10.02 -0.64 -22.82
C LEU A 147 8.68 -1.14 -23.35
N GLU A 148 7.83 -0.21 -23.77
CA GLU A 148 6.49 -0.53 -24.24
C GLU A 148 6.28 -0.11 -25.70
N LYS A 149 5.61 -0.98 -26.45
CA LYS A 149 5.10 -0.68 -27.79
C LYS A 149 3.59 -0.81 -27.76
N LYS A 150 2.89 0.32 -27.89
CA LYS A 150 1.43 0.39 -27.91
C LYS A 150 0.95 0.72 -29.31
N LYS A 151 -0.13 0.06 -29.73
CA LYS A 151 -0.76 0.29 -31.02
C LYS A 151 -2.28 0.19 -30.94
N ARG A 152 -2.98 1.12 -31.56
CA ARG A 152 -4.42 1.05 -31.85
C ARG A 152 -4.61 0.64 -33.31
N LEU A 153 -5.47 -0.34 -33.54
CA LEU A 153 -5.78 -0.84 -34.88
C LEU A 153 -6.99 -0.10 -35.45
N GLU A 154 -7.13 -0.10 -36.78
CA GLU A 154 -8.26 0.53 -37.49
C GLU A 154 -9.62 0.01 -37.02
N ASN A 155 -9.68 -1.26 -36.59
CA ASN A 155 -10.90 -1.86 -36.07
C ASN A 155 -11.23 -1.46 -34.62
N GLY A 156 -10.39 -0.65 -33.97
CA GLY A 156 -10.56 -0.17 -32.60
C GLY A 156 -9.88 -1.01 -31.53
N ALA A 157 -9.37 -2.20 -31.87
CA ALA A 157 -8.60 -3.02 -30.93
C ALA A 157 -7.28 -2.34 -30.56
N THR A 158 -6.79 -2.58 -29.35
CA THR A 158 -5.48 -2.10 -28.90
C THR A 158 -4.56 -3.29 -28.63
N THR A 159 -3.29 -3.10 -28.93
CA THR A 159 -2.23 -4.07 -28.63
C THR A 159 -1.12 -3.39 -27.85
N ARG A 160 -0.55 -4.08 -26.88
CA ARG A 160 0.61 -3.61 -26.13
C ARG A 160 1.59 -4.75 -25.99
N PHE A 161 2.85 -4.51 -26.30
CA PHE A 161 3.97 -5.34 -25.90
C PHE A 161 4.77 -4.60 -24.82
N MET A 162 5.16 -5.31 -23.76
CA MET A 162 6.00 -4.74 -22.71
C MET A 162 7.12 -5.72 -22.34
N THR A 163 8.33 -5.19 -22.21
CA THR A 163 9.47 -5.87 -21.61
C THR A 163 10.03 -5.05 -20.45
N MET A 164 10.45 -5.73 -19.40
CA MET A 164 11.07 -5.14 -18.22
C MET A 164 12.43 -5.77 -17.98
N ILE A 165 13.45 -4.93 -17.86
CA ILE A 165 14.79 -5.32 -17.45
C ILE A 165 15.07 -4.71 -16.08
N ALA A 166 15.62 -5.51 -15.17
CA ALA A 166 15.95 -5.05 -13.82
C ALA A 166 17.34 -5.49 -13.39
N ASP A 167 18.00 -4.67 -12.56
CA ASP A 167 19.24 -5.03 -11.86
C ASP A 167 19.27 -4.40 -10.46
N GLN A 168 19.99 -5.05 -9.54
CA GLN A 168 20.20 -4.63 -8.16
C GLN A 168 21.66 -4.80 -7.77
N GLN A 169 22.30 -3.73 -7.29
CA GLN A 169 23.70 -3.73 -6.87
C GLN A 169 23.88 -3.14 -5.48
N LYS A 170 24.65 -3.82 -4.63
CA LYS A 170 25.11 -3.27 -3.33
C LYS A 170 26.44 -2.51 -3.43
N SER A 171 27.20 -2.76 -4.50
CA SER A 171 28.48 -2.09 -4.74
C SER A 171 28.27 -0.63 -5.13
N TYR A 172 29.16 0.26 -4.67
CA TYR A 172 29.21 1.66 -5.12
C TYR A 172 30.13 1.86 -6.34
N ASN A 173 30.83 0.81 -6.77
CA ASN A 173 31.73 0.90 -7.90
C ASN A 173 30.96 1.05 -9.21
N ASP A 174 31.59 1.71 -10.16
CA ASP A 174 31.11 1.94 -11.52
C ASP A 174 31.05 0.65 -12.37
N TRP A 175 31.83 -0.37 -12.01
CA TRP A 175 31.83 -1.68 -12.65
C TRP A 175 31.41 -2.80 -11.70
N THR A 176 30.32 -3.48 -12.03
CA THR A 176 29.69 -4.51 -11.17
C THR A 176 29.30 -5.78 -11.92
N ALA A 177 29.99 -6.11 -13.02
CA ALA A 177 29.65 -7.26 -13.85
C ALA A 177 29.59 -8.59 -13.06
N ASP A 178 30.54 -8.80 -12.14
CA ASP A 178 30.65 -10.05 -11.36
C ASP A 178 29.50 -10.25 -10.35
N SER A 179 28.83 -9.17 -9.94
CA SER A 179 27.68 -9.18 -9.03
C SER A 179 26.37 -8.80 -9.70
N SER A 180 26.35 -8.68 -11.04
CA SER A 180 25.15 -8.29 -11.78
C SER A 180 24.02 -9.29 -11.58
N THR A 181 22.83 -8.78 -11.30
CA THR A 181 21.59 -9.53 -11.26
C THR A 181 20.68 -9.17 -12.43
N LEU A 182 21.25 -8.56 -13.49
CA LEU A 182 20.54 -8.10 -14.66
C LEU A 182 19.69 -9.23 -15.26
N ASN A 183 18.38 -9.02 -15.33
CA ASN A 183 17.46 -10.04 -15.80
C ASN A 183 16.25 -9.46 -16.53
N VAL A 184 15.62 -10.29 -17.37
CA VAL A 184 14.32 -9.99 -17.98
C VAL A 184 13.21 -10.44 -17.02
N SER A 185 12.73 -9.48 -16.24
CA SER A 185 11.71 -9.69 -15.21
C SER A 185 10.29 -9.84 -15.79
N GLN A 186 9.98 -9.15 -16.89
CA GLN A 186 8.70 -9.25 -17.59
C GLN A 186 8.89 -9.23 -19.10
N ALA A 187 8.04 -9.97 -19.81
CA ALA A 187 7.92 -9.99 -21.26
C ALA A 187 6.52 -10.54 -21.60
N PHE A 188 5.59 -9.67 -21.97
CA PHE A 188 4.21 -10.06 -22.26
C PHE A 188 3.58 -9.20 -23.37
N ALA A 189 2.45 -9.70 -23.89
CA ALA A 189 1.57 -8.96 -24.75
C ALA A 189 0.17 -8.84 -24.15
N GLU A 190 -0.49 -7.72 -24.42
CA GLU A 190 -1.89 -7.44 -24.14
C GLU A 190 -2.64 -7.15 -25.44
N ILE A 191 -3.87 -7.64 -25.54
CA ILE A 191 -4.82 -7.28 -26.60
C ILE A 191 -6.12 -6.88 -25.92
N ALA A 192 -6.60 -5.68 -26.16
CA ALA A 192 -7.80 -5.15 -25.52
C ALA A 192 -8.77 -4.53 -26.54
N SER A 193 -9.99 -4.22 -26.08
CA SER A 193 -11.03 -3.57 -26.88
C SER A 193 -11.35 -4.31 -28.19
N LEU A 194 -11.34 -5.65 -28.15
CA LEU A 194 -11.64 -6.48 -29.31
C LEU A 194 -13.08 -6.20 -29.81
N PRO A 195 -13.29 -5.90 -31.11
CA PRO A 195 -14.63 -5.52 -31.62
C PRO A 195 -15.68 -6.63 -31.52
N SER A 196 -15.25 -7.89 -31.49
CA SER A 196 -16.12 -9.05 -31.32
C SER A 196 -16.54 -9.29 -29.88
N PHE A 197 -15.88 -8.66 -28.91
CA PHE A 197 -16.19 -8.81 -27.49
C PHE A 197 -17.35 -7.88 -27.12
N THR A 198 -18.43 -8.46 -26.61
CA THR A 198 -19.68 -7.76 -26.28
C THR A 198 -20.16 -8.16 -24.88
N GLY A 199 -21.19 -7.48 -24.38
CA GLY A 199 -21.75 -7.75 -23.05
C GLY A 199 -20.68 -7.58 -21.96
N PRO A 200 -20.55 -8.53 -21.02
CA PRO A 200 -19.57 -8.43 -19.93
C PRO A 200 -18.10 -8.37 -20.38
N PHE A 201 -17.81 -8.81 -21.61
CA PHE A 201 -16.46 -8.84 -22.15
C PHE A 201 -16.06 -7.57 -22.90
N LYS A 202 -17.00 -6.63 -23.08
CA LYS A 202 -16.72 -5.35 -23.72
C LYS A 202 -15.61 -4.64 -22.94
N ASP A 203 -14.61 -4.13 -23.67
CA ASP A 203 -13.45 -3.42 -23.13
C ASP A 203 -12.53 -4.24 -22.21
N THR A 204 -12.65 -5.58 -22.21
CA THR A 204 -11.69 -6.45 -21.51
C THR A 204 -10.32 -6.46 -22.18
N THR A 205 -9.31 -6.81 -21.39
CA THR A 205 -7.93 -7.00 -21.86
C THR A 205 -7.53 -8.46 -21.70
N LEU A 206 -7.13 -9.12 -22.78
CA LEU A 206 -6.45 -10.41 -22.76
C LEU A 206 -4.95 -10.19 -22.64
N TRP A 207 -4.26 -11.09 -21.94
CA TRP A 207 -2.80 -11.04 -21.84
C TRP A 207 -2.17 -12.42 -21.82
N ALA A 208 -0.92 -12.51 -22.30
CA ALA A 208 -0.08 -13.69 -22.18
C ALA A 208 1.41 -13.31 -22.11
N GLY A 209 2.17 -14.03 -21.29
CA GLY A 209 3.61 -13.85 -21.14
C GLY A 209 4.08 -13.91 -19.67
N LYS A 210 5.35 -13.53 -19.44
CA LYS A 210 5.90 -13.35 -18.10
C LYS A 210 5.55 -11.95 -17.60
N ARG A 211 4.84 -11.83 -16.48
CA ARG A 211 4.47 -10.54 -15.92
C ARG A 211 4.36 -10.53 -14.40
N VAL A 212 4.35 -9.32 -13.87
CA VAL A 212 3.76 -8.94 -12.59
C VAL A 212 2.28 -8.66 -12.87
N ASP A 213 1.35 -9.25 -12.10
CA ASP A 213 -0.08 -8.98 -12.27
C ASP A 213 -0.35 -7.47 -12.15
N ARG A 214 -1.22 -6.96 -13.03
CA ARG A 214 -1.51 -5.52 -13.15
C ARG A 214 -2.05 -4.93 -11.85
N ASP A 215 -2.86 -5.69 -11.12
CA ASP A 215 -3.60 -5.19 -9.96
C ASP A 215 -2.90 -5.56 -8.63
N ASN A 216 -1.58 -5.81 -8.66
CA ASN A 216 -0.77 -5.85 -7.45
C ASN A 216 -0.65 -4.42 -6.86
N PHE A 217 -0.64 -4.32 -5.54
CA PHE A 217 -0.49 -3.05 -4.83
C PHE A 217 0.28 -3.25 -3.53
N GLU A 218 0.78 -2.17 -2.94
CA GLU A 218 1.74 -2.21 -1.83
C GLU A 218 1.53 -1.12 -0.79
N ILE A 219 2.23 -1.26 0.32
CA ILE A 219 2.51 -0.17 1.28
C ILE A 219 3.84 0.47 0.83
N PRO A 220 3.83 1.63 0.15
CA PRO A 220 5.03 2.16 -0.50
C PRO A 220 6.17 2.47 0.46
N TRP A 221 5.86 2.91 1.68
CA TRP A 221 6.86 3.29 2.69
C TRP A 221 7.48 2.09 3.42
N LEU A 222 6.95 0.89 3.20
CA LEU A 222 7.52 -0.37 3.71
C LEU A 222 8.13 -1.23 2.59
N ASP A 223 8.05 -0.81 1.32
CA ASP A 223 8.46 -1.63 0.15
C ASP A 223 7.84 -3.04 0.21
N SER A 224 6.58 -3.13 0.64
CA SER A 224 5.89 -4.39 0.85
C SER A 224 4.54 -4.43 0.16
N LYS A 225 4.47 -5.29 -0.86
CA LYS A 225 3.22 -5.65 -1.53
C LYS A 225 2.21 -6.27 -0.57
N PHE A 226 0.94 -5.94 -0.77
CA PHE A 226 -0.19 -6.64 -0.16
C PHE A 226 -0.34 -8.03 -0.78
N VAL A 227 -0.20 -8.08 -2.10
CA VAL A 227 -0.19 -9.29 -2.91
C VAL A 227 0.73 -9.07 -4.11
N ALA A 228 1.48 -10.10 -4.46
CA ALA A 228 2.39 -10.15 -5.60
C ALA A 228 2.16 -11.46 -6.34
N LEU A 229 1.26 -11.42 -7.32
CA LEU A 229 1.03 -12.54 -8.24
C LEU A 229 1.90 -12.35 -9.49
N ASN A 230 3.01 -13.08 -9.56
CA ASN A 230 4.02 -12.92 -10.61
C ASN A 230 4.38 -14.29 -11.20
N GLY A 231 4.63 -14.33 -12.51
CA GLY A 231 5.09 -15.55 -13.18
C GLY A 231 4.79 -15.52 -14.68
N THR A 232 4.74 -16.68 -15.30
CA THR A 232 4.48 -16.83 -16.74
C THR A 232 3.14 -17.48 -16.97
N GLY A 233 2.28 -16.89 -17.78
CA GLY A 233 0.94 -17.44 -18.02
C GLY A 233 0.09 -16.57 -18.92
N GLY A 234 -1.21 -16.50 -18.60
CA GLY A 234 -2.15 -15.64 -19.30
C GLY A 234 -3.42 -15.42 -18.49
N GLY A 235 -4.23 -14.48 -18.96
CA GLY A 235 -5.47 -14.13 -18.29
C GLY A 235 -6.29 -13.09 -19.02
N ILE A 236 -7.36 -12.68 -18.35
CA ILE A 236 -8.31 -11.67 -18.80
C ILE A 236 -8.59 -10.69 -17.65
N TYR A 237 -8.54 -9.40 -17.98
CA TYR A 237 -8.85 -8.31 -17.06
C TYR A 237 -10.17 -7.63 -17.42
N ASP A 238 -10.80 -7.08 -16.38
CA ASP A 238 -11.92 -6.13 -16.45
C ASP A 238 -13.20 -6.71 -17.09
N ILE A 239 -13.54 -7.97 -16.81
CA ILE A 239 -14.86 -8.50 -17.15
C ILE A 239 -15.89 -7.76 -16.29
N ARG A 240 -16.77 -6.98 -16.91
CA ARG A 240 -17.75 -6.13 -16.20
C ARG A 240 -19.12 -6.79 -16.16
N TRP A 241 -19.52 -7.26 -14.99
CA TRP A 241 -20.87 -7.83 -14.78
C TRP A 241 -21.92 -6.73 -14.63
N THR A 242 -21.54 -5.63 -13.99
CA THR A 242 -22.28 -4.37 -13.85
C THR A 242 -21.27 -3.22 -13.79
N ASP A 243 -21.72 -1.98 -13.69
CA ASP A 243 -20.83 -0.81 -13.58
C ASP A 243 -19.92 -0.85 -12.35
N ASN A 244 -20.35 -1.52 -11.27
CA ASN A 244 -19.63 -1.59 -9.99
C ASN A 244 -19.04 -2.96 -9.69
N ILE A 245 -19.21 -3.95 -10.57
CA ILE A 245 -18.71 -5.31 -10.35
C ILE A 245 -17.87 -5.74 -11.55
N ARG A 246 -16.57 -5.93 -11.30
CA ARG A 246 -15.62 -6.45 -12.29
C ARG A 246 -14.81 -7.63 -11.76
N SER A 247 -14.38 -8.49 -12.66
CA SER A 247 -13.54 -9.65 -12.34
C SER A 247 -12.35 -9.77 -13.28
N ASN A 248 -11.25 -10.27 -12.72
CA ASN A 248 -10.08 -10.71 -13.46
C ASN A 248 -9.85 -12.20 -13.19
N PHE A 249 -9.41 -12.92 -14.21
CA PHE A 249 -9.03 -14.33 -14.10
C PHE A 249 -7.66 -14.55 -14.72
N SER A 250 -6.82 -15.31 -14.04
CA SER A 250 -5.47 -15.63 -14.54
C SER A 250 -5.04 -17.05 -14.18
N PHE A 251 -4.21 -17.61 -15.05
CA PHE A 251 -3.53 -18.87 -14.84
C PHE A 251 -2.03 -18.65 -15.03
N ILE A 252 -1.27 -18.82 -13.96
CA ILE A 252 0.16 -18.48 -13.91
C ILE A 252 0.96 -19.71 -13.47
N GLY A 253 1.99 -20.03 -14.24
CA GLY A 253 3.01 -21.03 -13.92
C GLY A 253 4.22 -20.41 -13.25
N ARG A 254 4.81 -21.17 -12.33
CA ARG A 254 6.05 -20.89 -11.62
C ARG A 254 6.86 -22.17 -11.49
N SER A 255 8.16 -22.06 -11.27
CA SER A 255 9.03 -23.21 -11.09
C SER A 255 9.63 -23.21 -9.68
N PHE A 256 9.72 -24.40 -9.09
CA PHE A 256 10.35 -24.68 -7.81
C PHE A 256 11.58 -25.54 -8.02
N GLY A 257 12.61 -25.32 -7.20
CA GLY A 257 13.89 -26.01 -7.35
C GLY A 257 14.77 -25.37 -8.43
N ASP A 258 15.76 -26.13 -8.87
CA ASP A 258 16.69 -25.71 -9.92
C ASP A 258 16.13 -26.13 -11.28
N VAL A 259 15.89 -25.15 -12.15
CA VAL A 259 15.30 -25.35 -13.49
C VAL A 259 16.27 -26.00 -14.47
N ASP A 260 17.56 -26.02 -14.17
CA ASP A 260 18.60 -26.61 -15.02
C ASP A 260 18.92 -28.07 -14.65
N VAL A 261 18.32 -28.59 -13.57
CA VAL A 261 18.50 -29.97 -13.09
C VAL A 261 17.29 -30.83 -13.44
N VAL A 262 17.50 -31.80 -14.34
CA VAL A 262 16.48 -32.79 -14.74
C VAL A 262 15.96 -33.54 -13.50
N ASN A 263 14.64 -33.55 -13.30
CA ASN A 263 13.93 -34.14 -12.15
C ASN A 263 13.96 -33.32 -10.84
N ASN A 264 14.38 -32.05 -10.87
CA ASN A 264 14.21 -31.11 -9.75
C ASN A 264 13.36 -29.87 -10.11
N ASP A 265 12.70 -29.91 -11.27
CA ASP A 265 11.92 -28.83 -11.85
C ASP A 265 10.41 -29.03 -11.61
N VAL A 266 9.96 -28.81 -10.37
CA VAL A 266 8.53 -28.88 -10.08
C VAL A 266 7.85 -27.59 -10.56
N GLN A 267 6.85 -27.74 -11.44
CA GLN A 267 6.01 -26.63 -11.87
C GLN A 267 4.85 -26.44 -10.88
N ASN A 268 4.70 -25.22 -10.37
CA ASN A 268 3.58 -24.77 -9.58
C ASN A 268 2.63 -23.95 -10.47
N TYR A 269 1.39 -24.40 -10.60
CA TYR A 269 0.34 -23.70 -11.33
C TYR A 269 -0.62 -23.02 -10.38
N VAL A 270 -0.92 -21.75 -10.65
CA VAL A 270 -1.75 -20.89 -9.82
C VAL A 270 -2.94 -20.40 -10.65
N LEU A 271 -4.15 -20.77 -10.24
CA LEU A 271 -5.40 -20.27 -10.81
C LEU A 271 -5.99 -19.22 -9.87
N THR A 272 -6.26 -18.03 -10.38
CA THR A 272 -6.71 -16.89 -9.57
C THR A 272 -8.00 -16.28 -10.13
N ALA A 273 -8.90 -15.93 -9.22
CA ALA A 273 -10.06 -15.08 -9.44
C ALA A 273 -9.94 -13.84 -8.55
N ASN A 274 -9.89 -12.65 -9.15
CA ASN A 274 -9.81 -11.38 -8.44
C ASN A 274 -11.04 -10.53 -8.77
N ASN A 275 -11.91 -10.33 -7.79
CA ASN A 275 -13.23 -9.72 -7.97
C ASN A 275 -13.31 -8.39 -7.22
N TYR A 276 -13.95 -7.40 -7.82
CA TYR A 276 -14.12 -6.08 -7.25
C TYR A 276 -15.61 -5.74 -7.19
N PHE A 277 -16.04 -5.25 -6.04
CA PHE A 277 -17.41 -4.82 -5.73
C PHE A 277 -17.34 -3.39 -5.19
N GLY A 278 -17.30 -2.41 -6.09
CA GLY A 278 -16.96 -1.03 -5.74
C GLY A 278 -15.59 -0.97 -5.03
N PRO A 279 -15.52 -0.46 -3.78
CA PRO A 279 -14.25 -0.34 -3.03
C PRO A 279 -13.75 -1.67 -2.44
N VAL A 280 -14.55 -2.75 -2.50
CA VAL A 280 -14.20 -4.04 -1.88
C VAL A 280 -13.56 -4.96 -2.93
N GLN A 281 -12.46 -5.59 -2.56
CA GLN A 281 -11.76 -6.59 -3.36
C GLN A 281 -11.85 -7.97 -2.70
N LEU A 282 -12.22 -9.00 -3.47
CA LEU A 282 -12.15 -10.40 -3.08
C LEU A 282 -11.25 -11.15 -4.06
N PHE A 283 -10.04 -11.48 -3.60
CA PHE A 283 -9.05 -12.25 -4.33
C PHE A 283 -9.00 -13.67 -3.78
N ILE A 284 -9.11 -14.66 -4.66
CA ILE A 284 -9.05 -16.09 -4.31
C ILE A 284 -8.13 -16.78 -5.30
N SER A 285 -7.20 -17.58 -4.78
CA SER A 285 -6.25 -18.33 -5.57
C SER A 285 -6.14 -19.77 -5.08
N GLY A 286 -6.07 -20.71 -6.02
CA GLY A 286 -5.76 -22.11 -5.78
C GLY A 286 -4.52 -22.51 -6.57
N MET A 287 -3.63 -23.27 -5.94
CA MET A 287 -2.38 -23.66 -6.58
C MET A 287 -2.05 -25.14 -6.39
N GLN A 288 -1.31 -25.67 -7.36
CA GLN A 288 -0.87 -27.06 -7.36
C GLN A 288 0.54 -27.17 -7.95
N ALA A 289 1.44 -27.74 -7.15
CA ALA A 289 2.78 -28.14 -7.53
C ALA A 289 2.87 -29.66 -7.38
N LYS A 290 2.86 -30.39 -8.49
CA LYS A 290 2.84 -31.85 -8.44
C LYS A 290 4.21 -32.37 -8.01
N ASP A 291 4.23 -33.32 -7.09
CA ASP A 291 5.45 -34.00 -6.61
C ASP A 291 6.47 -33.05 -5.92
N ASN A 292 6.00 -31.94 -5.32
CA ASN A 292 6.84 -30.97 -4.61
C ASN A 292 7.54 -31.57 -3.38
N GLU A 293 6.90 -32.51 -2.71
CA GLU A 293 7.43 -33.29 -1.59
C GLU A 293 8.49 -34.31 -2.00
N ALA A 294 8.58 -34.62 -3.30
CA ALA A 294 9.56 -35.55 -3.83
C ALA A 294 10.86 -34.87 -4.29
N ARG A 295 10.93 -33.53 -4.23
CA ARG A 295 12.13 -32.77 -4.65
C ARG A 295 13.36 -33.11 -3.82
N GLU A 296 14.51 -33.03 -4.49
CA GLU A 296 15.82 -33.18 -3.87
C GLU A 296 16.58 -31.86 -3.95
N THR A 297 17.18 -31.43 -2.83
CA THR A 297 18.09 -30.29 -2.84
C THR A 297 19.34 -30.61 -3.67
N LEU A 298 20.09 -29.59 -4.09
CA LEU A 298 21.35 -29.77 -4.83
C LEU A 298 22.39 -30.63 -4.08
N SER A 299 22.24 -30.77 -2.76
CA SER A 299 23.07 -31.63 -1.90
C SER A 299 22.49 -33.04 -1.70
N GLY A 300 21.44 -33.42 -2.44
CA GLY A 300 20.82 -34.76 -2.41
C GLY A 300 19.86 -35.01 -1.25
N TYR A 301 19.52 -34.00 -0.43
CA TYR A 301 18.54 -34.14 0.64
C TYR A 301 17.12 -33.98 0.11
N LYS A 302 16.24 -34.94 0.39
CA LYS A 302 14.81 -34.84 0.08
C LYS A 302 14.13 -33.77 0.91
N VAL A 303 13.29 -32.96 0.26
CA VAL A 303 12.43 -31.98 0.93
C VAL A 303 11.23 -32.73 1.53
N PHE A 304 11.34 -33.16 2.78
CA PHE A 304 10.24 -33.89 3.43
C PHE A 304 9.05 -32.97 3.73
N ASN A 305 7.83 -33.47 3.46
CA ASN A 305 6.53 -32.89 3.83
C ASN A 305 6.18 -31.51 3.21
N ALA A 306 6.86 -31.09 2.16
CA ALA A 306 6.45 -29.90 1.40
C ALA A 306 5.04 -30.08 0.80
N ALA A 307 4.27 -29.00 0.74
CA ALA A 307 2.91 -29.01 0.25
C ALA A 307 2.85 -29.16 -1.28
N ASN A 308 1.91 -29.96 -1.78
CA ASN A 308 1.61 -30.04 -3.21
C ASN A 308 0.49 -29.12 -3.66
N LYS A 309 -0.27 -28.57 -2.71
CA LYS A 309 -1.45 -27.75 -2.96
C LYS A 309 -1.45 -26.58 -2.00
N GLY A 310 -2.12 -25.52 -2.39
CA GLY A 310 -2.33 -24.38 -1.52
C GLY A 310 -3.49 -23.52 -1.96
N TYR A 311 -3.93 -22.69 -1.02
CA TYR A 311 -5.02 -21.76 -1.24
C TYR A 311 -4.67 -20.43 -0.58
N THR A 312 -5.04 -19.34 -1.23
CA THR A 312 -4.92 -17.99 -0.68
C THR A 312 -6.24 -17.26 -0.91
N ALA A 313 -6.72 -16.60 0.13
CA ALA A 313 -7.85 -15.68 0.06
C ALA A 313 -7.43 -14.33 0.62
N LEU A 314 -7.90 -13.25 -0.01
CA LEU A 314 -7.60 -11.88 0.37
C LEU A 314 -8.89 -11.07 0.25
N LEU A 315 -9.22 -10.35 1.33
CA LEU A 315 -10.29 -9.37 1.36
C LEU A 315 -9.68 -7.98 1.53
N GLY A 316 -9.84 -7.14 0.52
CA GLY A 316 -9.30 -5.80 0.44
C GLY A 316 -10.40 -4.74 0.48
N TYR A 317 -10.05 -3.55 0.97
CA TYR A 317 -10.87 -2.35 0.95
C TYR A 317 -10.03 -1.15 0.52
N GLN A 318 -10.51 -0.41 -0.46
CA GLN A 318 -9.91 0.81 -1.00
C GLN A 318 -10.89 1.97 -0.86
N GLY A 319 -10.58 2.92 0.02
CA GLY A 319 -11.38 4.11 0.29
C GLY A 319 -10.69 5.42 -0.12
N ASP A 320 -11.52 6.41 -0.42
CA ASP A 320 -11.21 7.82 -0.75
C ASP A 320 -11.35 8.76 0.45
N SER A 321 -11.27 8.19 1.66
CA SER A 321 -11.21 8.92 2.93
C SER A 321 -10.16 8.28 3.84
N PHE A 322 -9.64 9.05 4.79
CA PHE A 322 -8.77 8.53 5.84
C PHE A 322 -9.62 7.79 6.88
N TYR A 323 -9.75 6.48 6.71
CA TYR A 323 -10.52 5.54 7.55
C TYR A 323 -11.96 6.00 7.84
N GLY A 324 -12.59 6.73 6.91
CA GLY A 324 -13.95 7.28 7.09
C GLY A 324 -14.04 8.47 8.05
N LEU A 325 -12.92 9.02 8.52
CA LEU A 325 -12.88 10.10 9.51
C LEU A 325 -12.79 11.49 8.87
N THR A 326 -11.98 11.61 7.81
CA THR A 326 -11.72 12.88 7.12
C THR A 326 -11.26 12.63 5.68
N GLN A 327 -11.04 13.69 4.91
CA GLN A 327 -10.47 13.61 3.56
C GLN A 327 -9.08 12.96 3.59
N GLY A 328 -8.84 12.05 2.65
CA GLY A 328 -7.59 11.30 2.57
C GLY A 328 -7.78 10.01 1.79
N GLU A 329 -6.97 9.00 2.08
CA GLU A 329 -7.10 7.68 1.47
C GLU A 329 -6.92 6.58 2.50
N THR A 330 -7.44 5.39 2.17
CA THR A 330 -7.20 4.17 2.94
C THR A 330 -7.12 2.96 2.04
N ARG A 331 -6.18 2.07 2.35
CA ARG A 331 -6.09 0.73 1.80
C ARG A 331 -5.92 -0.25 2.94
N SER A 332 -6.78 -1.26 3.03
CA SER A 332 -6.74 -2.27 4.08
C SER A 332 -6.98 -3.64 3.50
N VAL A 333 -6.24 -4.62 3.98
CA VAL A 333 -6.27 -5.99 3.47
C VAL A 333 -6.12 -6.98 4.61
N ILE A 334 -6.96 -7.99 4.61
CA ILE A 334 -6.75 -9.22 5.38
C ILE A 334 -6.55 -10.39 4.42
N SER A 335 -5.48 -11.14 4.62
CA SER A 335 -5.12 -12.29 3.78
C SER A 335 -4.99 -13.54 4.64
N TRP A 336 -5.54 -14.65 4.14
CA TRP A 336 -5.40 -15.97 4.71
C TRP A 336 -4.82 -16.93 3.67
N GLY A 337 -3.97 -17.85 4.12
CA GLY A 337 -3.39 -18.86 3.24
C GLY A 337 -3.12 -20.18 3.94
N GLN A 338 -3.17 -21.26 3.17
CA GLN A 338 -2.87 -22.62 3.62
C GLN A 338 -2.02 -23.39 2.60
N GLY A 339 -1.14 -24.27 3.09
CA GLY A 339 -0.26 -25.09 2.26
C GLY A 339 0.69 -24.21 1.47
N LEU A 340 0.84 -24.45 0.17
CA LEU A 340 1.60 -23.57 -0.73
C LEU A 340 1.11 -22.11 -0.75
N GLY A 341 -0.15 -21.87 -0.36
CA GLY A 341 -0.74 -20.54 -0.30
C GLY A 341 -0.47 -19.79 1.01
N ALA A 342 0.21 -20.42 1.99
CA ALA A 342 0.59 -19.80 3.26
C ALA A 342 1.65 -18.69 3.10
N GLU A 343 2.30 -18.57 1.93
CA GLU A 343 2.96 -17.33 1.53
C GLU A 343 1.94 -16.38 0.88
N VAL A 344 1.37 -15.51 1.72
CA VAL A 344 0.21 -14.68 1.36
C VAL A 344 0.57 -13.38 0.63
N LYS A 345 1.85 -12.97 0.60
CA LYS A 345 2.30 -11.84 -0.23
C LYS A 345 2.72 -12.35 -1.61
N ASN A 346 3.76 -13.17 -1.68
CA ASN A 346 4.30 -13.62 -2.95
C ASN A 346 3.68 -14.96 -3.38
N ILE A 347 2.50 -14.92 -3.98
CA ILE A 347 1.66 -16.10 -4.20
C ILE A 347 2.43 -17.20 -4.97
N GLY A 348 2.50 -18.38 -4.36
CA GLY A 348 3.12 -19.57 -4.94
C GLY A 348 4.64 -19.47 -5.16
N THR A 349 5.38 -18.61 -4.43
CA THR A 349 6.85 -18.59 -4.48
C THR A 349 7.52 -19.66 -3.66
N ASP A 350 6.93 -20.05 -2.52
CA ASP A 350 7.65 -20.70 -1.44
C ASP A 350 7.39 -22.21 -1.47
N PRO A 351 8.38 -23.01 -1.90
CA PRO A 351 8.16 -24.43 -2.11
C PRO A 351 8.43 -25.24 -0.85
N ALA A 352 8.91 -24.61 0.23
CA ALA A 352 9.25 -25.26 1.49
C ALA A 352 8.07 -25.32 2.47
N LEU A 353 6.95 -24.67 2.14
CA LEU A 353 5.76 -24.63 2.97
C LEU A 353 5.21 -26.04 3.20
N LEU A 354 4.90 -26.37 4.46
CA LEU A 354 4.26 -27.63 4.82
C LEU A 354 2.80 -27.66 4.37
N SER A 355 2.23 -28.86 4.22
CA SER A 355 0.79 -29.01 3.91
C SER A 355 -0.12 -28.42 5.00
N ASP A 356 0.35 -28.40 6.25
CA ASP A 356 -0.36 -27.86 7.41
C ASP A 356 -0.10 -26.36 7.62
N ALA A 357 0.82 -25.76 6.86
CA ALA A 357 1.19 -24.35 6.99
C ALA A 357 -0.05 -23.46 6.86
N LYS A 358 -0.20 -22.53 7.80
CA LYS A 358 -1.31 -21.55 7.82
C LYS A 358 -0.78 -20.18 8.14
N THR A 359 -1.29 -19.18 7.43
CA THR A 359 -0.90 -17.79 7.63
C THR A 359 -2.12 -16.89 7.62
N LEU A 360 -2.18 -15.97 8.57
CA LEU A 360 -3.08 -14.83 8.59
C LEU A 360 -2.23 -13.56 8.58
N ARG A 361 -2.53 -12.63 7.67
CA ARG A 361 -1.84 -11.33 7.57
C ARG A 361 -2.85 -10.21 7.51
N LEU A 362 -2.59 -9.16 8.28
CA LEU A 362 -3.30 -7.88 8.21
C LEU A 362 -2.31 -6.83 7.71
N ALA A 363 -2.76 -6.04 6.75
CA ALA A 363 -1.99 -4.94 6.21
C ALA A 363 -2.93 -3.75 6.03
N SER A 364 -2.51 -2.55 6.41
CA SER A 364 -3.31 -1.35 6.24
C SER A 364 -2.44 -0.12 6.16
N TYR A 365 -2.83 0.84 5.33
CA TYR A 365 -2.25 2.17 5.35
C TYR A 365 -3.29 3.22 5.00
N GLY A 366 -3.02 4.46 5.41
CA GLY A 366 -3.79 5.63 5.02
C GLY A 366 -2.90 6.79 4.62
N ILE A 367 -3.49 7.80 3.98
CA ILE A 367 -2.86 9.09 3.70
C ILE A 367 -3.82 10.17 4.18
N VAL A 368 -3.30 11.16 4.89
CA VAL A 368 -4.10 12.28 5.40
C VAL A 368 -3.26 13.55 5.47
N ASN A 369 -3.86 14.68 5.14
CA ASN A 369 -3.30 15.99 5.48
C ASN A 369 -3.65 16.29 6.95
N LEU A 370 -2.66 16.29 7.84
CA LEU A 370 -2.87 16.52 9.27
C LEU A 370 -3.07 18.00 9.59
N ALA A 371 -2.35 18.86 8.88
CA ALA A 371 -2.33 20.29 9.03
C ALA A 371 -1.80 20.91 7.72
N PRO A 372 -1.94 22.23 7.51
CA PRO A 372 -1.31 22.91 6.39
C PRO A 372 0.17 22.53 6.29
N ASP A 373 0.61 22.11 5.10
CA ASP A 373 1.98 21.68 4.80
C ASP A 373 2.46 20.40 5.53
N TRP A 374 1.59 19.68 6.23
CA TRP A 374 1.93 18.43 6.94
C TRP A 374 1.06 17.26 6.48
N ASP A 375 1.69 16.33 5.75
CA ASP A 375 1.05 15.12 5.26
C ASP A 375 1.56 13.89 5.99
N PHE A 376 0.65 12.99 6.37
CA PHE A 376 0.96 11.82 7.18
C PHE A 376 0.43 10.53 6.53
N ALA A 377 1.27 9.51 6.66
CA ALA A 377 1.10 8.21 6.07
C ALA A 377 1.36 7.12 7.13
N PRO A 378 0.38 6.77 7.97
CA PRO A 378 0.49 5.64 8.88
C PRO A 378 0.29 4.31 8.14
N SER A 379 1.00 3.29 8.60
CA SER A 379 0.84 1.91 8.14
C SER A 379 0.99 0.88 9.26
N LEU A 380 0.27 -0.22 9.11
CA LEU A 380 0.26 -1.40 9.96
C LEU A 380 0.49 -2.63 9.07
N LEU A 381 1.42 -3.49 9.45
CA LEU A 381 1.63 -4.80 8.84
C LEU A 381 1.80 -5.83 9.95
N ALA A 382 0.95 -6.85 10.02
CA ALA A 382 1.01 -7.87 11.05
C ALA A 382 0.78 -9.26 10.45
N GLN A 383 1.45 -10.26 10.99
CA GLN A 383 1.27 -11.65 10.56
C GLN A 383 1.36 -12.62 11.75
N GLN A 384 0.57 -13.67 11.64
CA GLN A 384 0.76 -14.92 12.36
C GLN A 384 0.86 -16.06 11.33
N SER A 385 1.92 -16.85 11.42
CA SER A 385 2.13 -18.03 10.57
C SER A 385 2.56 -19.20 11.44
N ALA A 386 1.91 -20.35 11.30
CA ALA A 386 2.16 -21.54 12.10
C ALA A 386 2.32 -22.78 11.21
N ASP A 387 3.09 -23.75 11.68
CA ASP A 387 3.43 -24.98 10.95
C ASP A 387 3.98 -24.68 9.54
N ARG A 388 4.70 -23.57 9.39
CA ARG A 388 5.12 -23.00 8.12
C ARG A 388 6.17 -23.87 7.44
N TYR A 389 7.25 -24.18 8.13
CA TYR A 389 8.39 -24.92 7.58
C TYR A 389 8.73 -26.17 8.39
N VAL A 390 8.50 -26.13 9.70
CA VAL A 390 8.63 -27.25 10.62
C VAL A 390 7.35 -27.34 11.44
N LYS A 391 6.85 -28.55 11.66
CA LYS A 391 5.67 -28.75 12.50
C LYS A 391 5.91 -28.18 13.91
N GLY A 392 5.00 -27.33 14.37
CA GLY A 392 5.11 -26.62 15.65
C GLY A 392 5.94 -25.34 15.62
N ASP A 393 6.48 -24.93 14.47
CA ASP A 393 7.02 -23.58 14.33
C ASP A 393 5.89 -22.52 14.35
N ASP A 394 6.24 -21.31 14.78
CA ASP A 394 5.32 -20.19 14.92
C ASP A 394 6.06 -18.87 14.71
N TYR A 395 5.58 -18.05 13.78
CA TYR A 395 6.15 -16.75 13.44
C TYR A 395 5.09 -15.68 13.61
N ARG A 396 5.26 -14.84 14.63
CA ARG A 396 4.37 -13.71 14.92
C ARG A 396 5.15 -12.42 14.92
N TRP A 397 4.61 -11.42 14.22
CA TRP A 397 5.18 -10.09 14.22
C TRP A 397 4.13 -9.02 13.86
N ILE A 398 4.42 -7.80 14.30
CA ILE A 398 3.65 -6.60 13.98
C ILE A 398 4.62 -5.44 13.75
N THR A 399 4.43 -4.71 12.65
CA THR A 399 5.10 -3.46 12.31
C THR A 399 4.08 -2.33 12.34
N LEU A 400 4.39 -1.28 13.08
CA LEU A 400 3.77 0.03 12.94
C LEU A 400 4.80 0.99 12.32
N ASN A 401 4.40 1.70 11.28
CA ASN A 401 5.22 2.72 10.66
C ASN A 401 4.41 4.00 10.39
N GLY A 402 5.05 5.15 10.52
CA GLY A 402 4.47 6.43 10.14
C GLY A 402 5.49 7.24 9.39
N ARG A 403 5.12 7.71 8.18
CA ARG A 403 5.89 8.68 7.42
C ARG A 403 5.18 10.02 7.41
N LEU A 404 5.92 11.07 7.70
CA LEU A 404 5.45 12.44 7.79
C LEU A 404 6.27 13.29 6.82
N MET A 405 5.60 14.11 6.01
CA MET A 405 6.22 15.04 5.08
C MET A 405 5.80 16.46 5.46
N GLN A 406 6.79 17.31 5.71
CA GLN A 406 6.60 18.72 5.98
C GLN A 406 7.06 19.54 4.78
N ASN A 407 6.12 20.16 4.08
CA ASN A 407 6.44 21.04 2.96
C ASN A 407 7.00 22.37 3.49
N ILE A 408 8.16 22.78 3.00
CA ILE A 408 8.80 24.05 3.40
C ILE A 408 8.73 25.05 2.24
N THR A 409 9.04 24.57 1.04
CA THR A 409 8.87 25.30 -0.22
C THR A 409 8.35 24.33 -1.29
N GLN A 410 8.05 24.85 -2.48
CA GLN A 410 7.69 24.02 -3.64
C GLN A 410 8.73 22.93 -3.92
N ASN A 411 10.02 23.23 -3.69
CA ASN A 411 11.14 22.36 -4.06
C ASN A 411 11.82 21.67 -2.88
N PHE A 412 11.39 21.94 -1.65
CA PHE A 412 12.05 21.45 -0.44
C PHE A 412 11.04 21.03 0.62
N ALA A 413 11.23 19.82 1.14
CA ALA A 413 10.44 19.23 2.20
C ALA A 413 11.33 18.54 3.23
N LEU A 414 10.83 18.39 4.46
CA LEU A 414 11.45 17.57 5.50
C LEU A 414 10.65 16.28 5.65
N GLY A 415 11.30 15.16 5.34
CA GLY A 415 10.75 13.83 5.57
C GLY A 415 11.13 13.30 6.94
N TYR A 416 10.16 12.69 7.63
CA TYR A 416 10.36 12.00 8.89
C TYR A 416 9.73 10.61 8.78
N GLU A 417 10.40 9.59 9.29
CA GLU A 417 9.85 8.24 9.33
C GLU A 417 10.19 7.53 10.64
N ALA A 418 9.17 6.96 11.27
CA ALA A 418 9.33 6.17 12.49
C ALA A 418 8.80 4.76 12.26
N THR A 419 9.52 3.75 12.74
CA THR A 419 9.08 2.35 12.74
C THR A 419 9.25 1.76 14.13
N TRP A 420 8.22 1.05 14.58
CA TRP A 420 8.31 0.09 15.67
C TRP A 420 7.87 -1.27 15.15
N GLN A 421 8.64 -2.31 15.45
CA GLN A 421 8.29 -3.68 15.11
C GLN A 421 8.48 -4.56 16.34
N TYR A 422 7.49 -5.37 16.66
CA TYR A 422 7.60 -6.46 17.63
C TYR A 422 7.59 -7.79 16.89
N MET A 423 8.38 -8.75 17.38
CA MET A 423 8.40 -10.11 16.88
C MET A 423 8.57 -11.13 17.99
N ASP A 424 7.94 -12.29 17.80
CA ASP A 424 8.07 -13.50 18.60
C ASP A 424 8.13 -14.66 17.60
N LEU A 425 9.35 -15.17 17.39
CA LEU A 425 9.67 -16.12 16.34
C LEU A 425 10.17 -17.40 16.98
N ASP A 426 9.45 -18.48 16.77
CA ASP A 426 9.80 -19.84 17.17
C ASP A 426 9.99 -20.70 15.91
N PRO A 427 11.18 -20.72 15.31
CA PRO A 427 11.44 -21.48 14.09
C PRO A 427 11.49 -23.00 14.32
N ASN A 428 11.38 -23.46 15.59
CA ASN A 428 11.46 -24.86 15.99
C ASN A 428 12.62 -25.65 15.33
N GLY A 429 13.80 -25.01 15.25
CA GLY A 429 15.02 -25.60 14.68
C GLY A 429 15.15 -25.54 13.15
N TYR A 430 14.20 -24.92 12.43
CA TYR A 430 14.32 -24.70 10.98
C TYR A 430 15.61 -23.96 10.65
N GLN A 431 16.42 -24.49 9.73
CA GLN A 431 17.72 -23.93 9.30
C GLN A 431 18.67 -23.54 10.45
N GLN A 432 18.58 -24.22 11.60
CA GLN A 432 19.34 -23.91 12.83
C GLN A 432 19.02 -22.52 13.41
N TYR A 433 17.90 -21.92 13.01
CA TYR A 433 17.43 -20.67 13.59
C TYR A 433 17.04 -20.88 15.06
N GLN A 434 17.25 -19.83 15.85
CA GLN A 434 16.98 -19.81 17.27
C GLN A 434 15.68 -19.09 17.55
N LYS A 435 14.97 -19.53 18.58
CA LYS A 435 13.80 -18.81 19.09
C LYS A 435 14.25 -17.46 19.65
N VAL A 436 13.56 -16.39 19.26
CA VAL A 436 13.82 -15.03 19.73
C VAL A 436 12.52 -14.26 19.94
N SER A 437 12.55 -13.28 20.82
CA SER A 437 11.49 -12.29 20.93
C SER A 437 12.05 -10.93 21.29
N GLY A 438 11.49 -9.87 20.70
CA GLY A 438 11.94 -8.52 20.98
C GLY A 438 11.36 -7.46 20.06
N ASN A 439 11.81 -6.24 20.31
CA ASN A 439 11.41 -5.03 19.62
C ASN A 439 12.55 -4.51 18.75
N PHE A 440 12.16 -3.86 17.67
CA PHE A 440 13.01 -3.07 16.80
C PHE A 440 12.41 -1.66 16.65
N TYR A 441 13.29 -0.67 16.62
CA TYR A 441 12.96 0.74 16.50
C TYR A 441 13.81 1.38 15.40
N LYS A 442 13.20 2.23 14.58
CA LYS A 442 13.89 3.08 13.59
C LYS A 442 13.31 4.48 13.61
N LEU A 443 14.18 5.49 13.56
CA LEU A 443 13.83 6.88 13.36
C LEU A 443 14.70 7.45 12.23
N THR A 444 14.07 8.10 11.25
CA THR A 444 14.76 8.74 10.14
C THR A 444 14.32 10.19 9.99
N PHE A 445 15.30 11.07 9.76
CA PHE A 445 15.10 12.44 9.33
C PHE A 445 15.77 12.64 7.97
N ALA A 446 15.04 13.19 7.01
CA ALA A 446 15.48 13.29 5.62
C ALA A 446 15.08 14.62 4.94
N PRO A 447 15.94 15.65 4.97
CA PRO A 447 15.84 16.78 4.07
C PRO A 447 15.75 16.32 2.61
N THR A 448 14.69 16.72 1.91
CA THR A 448 14.29 16.20 0.61
C THR A 448 14.06 17.34 -0.39
N PHE A 449 14.67 17.23 -1.56
CA PHE A 449 14.52 18.13 -2.70
C PHE A 449 13.72 17.46 -3.79
N ARG A 450 12.79 18.20 -4.40
CA ARG A 450 11.88 17.72 -5.44
C ARG A 450 11.58 18.82 -6.48
N PRO A 451 11.20 18.46 -7.73
CA PRO A 451 10.94 19.45 -8.77
C PRO A 451 9.64 20.24 -8.53
N ASP A 452 8.66 19.65 -7.87
CA ASP A 452 7.36 20.26 -7.56
C ASP A 452 6.67 19.51 -6.40
N ASP A 453 5.51 19.96 -5.95
CA ASP A 453 4.63 19.24 -5.02
C ASP A 453 3.33 18.80 -5.71
N ILE A 454 3.42 17.73 -6.51
CA ILE A 454 2.24 17.17 -7.22
C ILE A 454 1.44 16.27 -6.27
N SER A 455 2.16 15.55 -5.43
CA SER A 455 1.65 14.64 -4.40
C SER A 455 2.66 14.57 -3.25
N PRO A 456 2.21 14.63 -1.99
CA PRO A 456 3.10 14.63 -0.83
C PRO A 456 4.04 13.41 -0.76
N PHE A 457 3.56 12.24 -1.18
CA PHE A 457 4.31 10.98 -1.08
C PHE A 457 4.76 10.41 -2.43
N PHE A 458 4.11 10.80 -3.52
CA PHE A 458 4.32 10.22 -4.86
C PHE A 458 4.99 11.17 -5.85
N THR A 459 5.36 12.39 -5.47
CA THR A 459 6.17 13.23 -6.37
C THR A 459 7.56 12.64 -6.51
N ARG A 460 8.01 12.46 -7.76
CA ARG A 460 9.36 12.04 -8.12
C ARG A 460 9.85 12.81 -9.36
N PRO A 461 11.17 12.93 -9.60
CA PRO A 461 12.28 12.46 -8.77
C PRO A 461 12.41 13.20 -7.43
N GLU A 462 13.01 12.54 -6.45
CA GLU A 462 13.40 13.15 -5.18
C GLU A 462 14.88 12.88 -4.88
N LEU A 463 15.57 13.90 -4.34
CA LEU A 463 16.93 13.80 -3.83
C LEU A 463 16.89 14.02 -2.32
N ARG A 464 17.41 13.08 -1.54
CA ARG A 464 17.32 13.10 -0.09
C ARG A 464 18.71 13.04 0.52
N VAL A 465 18.94 13.85 1.53
CA VAL A 465 20.00 13.64 2.53
C VAL A 465 19.31 13.08 3.76
N PHE A 466 19.92 12.13 4.47
CA PHE A 466 19.26 11.52 5.62
C PHE A 466 20.20 11.18 6.76
N ALA A 467 19.61 11.10 7.95
CA ALA A 467 20.17 10.47 9.13
C ALA A 467 19.13 9.49 9.71
N THR A 468 19.54 8.26 9.97
CA THR A 468 18.70 7.20 10.52
C THR A 468 19.35 6.67 11.80
N TRP A 469 18.55 6.51 12.85
CA TRP A 469 18.91 5.79 14.06
C TRP A 469 18.07 4.52 14.16
N MET A 470 18.71 3.42 14.51
CA MET A 470 18.08 2.11 14.73
C MET A 470 18.51 1.53 16.06
N ASN A 471 17.62 0.82 16.74
CA ASN A 471 17.96 0.04 17.92
C ASN A 471 17.01 -1.15 18.09
N TRP A 472 17.46 -2.18 18.79
CA TRP A 472 16.67 -3.39 19.00
C TRP A 472 17.11 -4.16 20.23
N ASP A 473 16.24 -5.07 20.68
CA ASP A 473 16.53 -5.96 21.80
C ASP A 473 17.62 -6.97 21.42
N SER A 474 18.63 -7.14 22.29
CA SER A 474 19.81 -7.98 22.04
C SER A 474 19.52 -9.46 21.82
N ASP A 475 18.32 -9.92 22.17
CA ASP A 475 17.90 -11.30 21.90
C ASP A 475 17.76 -11.57 20.40
N LEU A 476 17.39 -10.55 19.61
CA LEU A 476 17.22 -10.65 18.17
C LEU A 476 18.55 -10.93 17.43
N ASP A 477 19.69 -10.57 18.03
CA ASP A 477 21.03 -10.86 17.48
C ASP A 477 21.34 -12.37 17.41
N LYS A 478 20.54 -13.21 18.09
CA LYS A 478 20.77 -14.67 18.18
C LYS A 478 19.98 -15.47 17.16
N TYR A 479 19.04 -14.85 16.45
CA TYR A 479 18.07 -15.56 15.62
C TYR A 479 18.73 -16.47 14.59
N SER A 480 19.75 -15.98 13.90
CA SER A 480 20.53 -16.77 12.95
C SER A 480 21.95 -16.24 12.81
N PRO A 481 22.96 -17.11 12.69
CA PRO A 481 24.34 -16.70 12.47
C PRO A 481 24.57 -16.07 11.08
N ASN A 482 23.61 -16.23 10.15
CA ASN A 482 23.67 -15.74 8.78
C ASN A 482 22.76 -14.53 8.54
N ASP A 483 21.99 -14.11 9.55
CA ASP A 483 21.12 -12.95 9.43
C ASP A 483 21.92 -11.65 9.61
N THR A 484 21.27 -10.51 9.37
CA THR A 484 21.87 -9.18 9.45
C THR A 484 22.22 -8.82 10.90
N PHE A 485 21.35 -9.17 11.84
CA PHE A 485 21.49 -8.82 13.26
C PHE A 485 22.52 -9.75 13.91
N GLY A 486 23.30 -9.22 14.85
CA GLY A 486 24.39 -9.96 15.48
C GLY A 486 25.66 -10.08 14.63
N GLN A 487 25.69 -9.54 13.41
CA GLN A 487 26.91 -9.51 12.60
C GLN A 487 27.98 -8.60 13.20
N LYS A 488 29.23 -8.86 12.84
CA LYS A 488 30.37 -8.07 13.31
C LYS A 488 30.21 -6.59 12.92
N GLY A 489 30.05 -5.74 13.93
CA GLY A 489 29.88 -4.29 13.75
C GLY A 489 28.45 -3.87 13.39
N PHE A 490 27.47 -4.75 13.60
CA PHE A 490 26.05 -4.46 13.47
C PHE A 490 25.25 -5.29 14.50
N THR A 491 25.37 -4.90 15.76
CA THR A 491 24.74 -5.57 16.90
C THR A 491 23.84 -4.61 17.66
N SER A 492 22.96 -5.14 18.51
CA SER A 492 22.15 -4.33 19.41
C SER A 492 22.98 -3.33 20.23
N GLY A 493 22.38 -2.19 20.57
CA GLY A 493 23.05 -1.10 21.30
C GLY A 493 22.93 0.28 20.65
N GLY A 494 22.30 0.38 19.50
CA GLY A 494 22.03 1.63 18.79
C GLY A 494 22.99 1.85 17.63
N GLU A 495 22.44 1.95 16.43
CA GLU A 495 23.19 2.15 15.18
C GLU A 495 22.73 3.42 14.48
N TRP A 496 23.69 4.22 14.02
CA TRP A 496 23.45 5.42 13.24
C TRP A 496 23.94 5.24 11.82
N THR A 497 23.10 5.59 10.86
CA THR A 497 23.44 5.65 9.44
C THR A 497 23.12 7.02 8.85
N PHE A 498 23.92 7.42 7.86
CA PHE A 498 23.82 8.70 7.16
C PHE A 498 23.99 8.46 5.67
N GLY A 499 23.42 9.33 4.85
CA GLY A 499 23.56 9.15 3.42
C GLY A 499 22.88 10.17 2.54
N VAL A 500 23.03 9.92 1.25
CA VAL A 500 22.34 10.62 0.18
C VAL A 500 21.72 9.60 -0.75
N GLN A 501 20.51 9.85 -1.24
CA GLN A 501 19.81 8.92 -2.11
C GLN A 501 18.91 9.69 -3.09
N MET A 502 18.88 9.23 -4.33
CA MET A 502 17.85 9.58 -5.30
C MET A 502 16.79 8.48 -5.37
N GLU A 503 15.54 8.85 -5.60
CA GLU A 503 14.48 7.92 -6.00
C GLU A 503 13.68 8.53 -7.16
N THR A 504 13.31 7.73 -8.16
CA THR A 504 12.45 8.16 -9.27
C THR A 504 11.58 7.04 -9.83
N PHE A 505 10.45 7.42 -10.38
CA PHE A 505 9.67 6.64 -11.34
C PHE A 505 9.08 7.59 -12.39
N PHE A 506 8.83 7.08 -13.60
CA PHE A 506 8.33 7.86 -14.73
C PHE A 506 7.55 6.98 -15.72
#